data_AF-I0X763-F1
#
_entry.id   AF-I0X763-F1
#
_cell.length_a   1.000
_cell.length_b   1.000
_cell.length_c   1.000
_cell.angle_alpha   90.00
_cell.angle_beta   90.00
_cell.angle_gamma   90.00
#
_symmetry.space_group_name_H-M   'P 1'
#
loop_
_entity.id
_entity.type
_entity.pdbx_description
1 polymer ?
#
loop_
_entity_poly.entity_id
_entity_poly.type
_entity_poly.pdbx_seq_one_letter_code
_entity_poly.pdbx_strand_id
1 'polypeptide(L)'
;MKVLELQNLQREEGQIFYLRKYTCDAVIELPTATETAGILFTIEVNPMGKRIIQITFTKPINYPLLPVKKALNEFILTEELEGRLPQC
;
A
#
# COMPACT_ATOMS: atom_id res chain seq x y z
N MET A 1 9.15 9.78 9.09
CA MET A 1 8.03 9.77 8.12
C MET A 1 7.05 8.70 8.52
N LYS A 2 5.75 8.96 8.36
CA LYS A 2 4.69 8.09 8.86
C LYS A 2 3.57 8.05 7.83
N VAL A 3 3.00 6.87 7.60
CA VAL A 3 1.76 6.73 6.82
C VAL A 3 0.62 6.94 7.80
N LEU A 4 -0.25 7.90 7.52
CA LEU A 4 -1.36 8.25 8.39
C LEU A 4 -2.59 7.40 8.10
N GLU A 5 -2.93 7.25 6.81
CA GLU A 5 -4.09 6.47 6.37
C GLU A 5 -4.01 6.13 4.86
N LEU A 6 -4.87 5.21 4.43
CA LEU A 6 -5.15 4.92 3.02
C LEU A 6 -6.58 5.36 2.72
N GLN A 7 -6.73 6.40 1.90
CA GLN A 7 -8.01 6.93 1.46
C GLN A 7 -8.41 6.32 0.11
N ASN A 8 -9.72 6.33 -0.19
CA ASN A 8 -10.27 5.83 -1.46
C ASN A 8 -9.80 4.40 -1.80
N LEU A 9 -9.60 3.57 -0.77
CA LEU A 9 -9.08 2.21 -0.93
C LEU A 9 -10.09 1.34 -1.66
N GLN A 10 -9.71 0.89 -2.85
CA GLN A 10 -10.49 0.01 -3.69
C GLN A 10 -9.69 -1.24 -4.03
N ARG A 11 -10.37 -2.39 -3.99
CA ARG A 11 -9.82 -3.64 -4.51
C ARG A 11 -10.16 -3.74 -5.99
N GLU A 12 -9.17 -4.05 -6.81
CA GLU A 12 -9.42 -4.37 -8.21
C GLU A 12 -9.75 -5.86 -8.35
N GLU A 13 -10.79 -6.17 -9.13
CA GLU A 13 -11.08 -7.54 -9.54
C GLU A 13 -10.01 -8.03 -10.51
N GLY A 14 -9.51 -9.24 -10.27
CA GLY A 14 -8.49 -9.87 -11.10
C GLY A 14 -8.74 -11.35 -11.26
N GLN A 15 -8.22 -11.93 -12.34
CA GLN A 15 -8.34 -13.36 -12.64
C GLN A 15 -7.38 -14.24 -11.83
N ILE A 16 -6.46 -13.63 -11.05
CA ILE A 16 -5.43 -14.33 -10.28
C ILE A 16 -5.84 -14.32 -8.80
N PHE A 17 -6.46 -15.41 -8.34
CA PHE A 17 -7.08 -15.48 -7.02
C PHE A 17 -6.13 -15.29 -5.83
N TYR A 18 -4.85 -15.65 -5.99
CA TYR A 18 -3.84 -15.51 -4.94
C TYR A 18 -3.16 -14.13 -4.91
N LEU A 19 -3.49 -13.25 -5.86
CA LEU A 19 -2.94 -11.91 -5.99
C LEU A 19 -4.06 -10.88 -5.82
N ARG A 20 -4.06 -10.17 -4.69
CA ARG A 20 -4.98 -9.05 -4.47
C ARG A 20 -4.33 -7.77 -4.94
N LYS A 21 -5.06 -6.98 -5.72
CA LYS A 21 -4.63 -5.68 -6.24
C LYS A 21 -5.50 -4.59 -5.65
N TYR A 22 -4.87 -3.46 -5.33
CA TYR A 22 -5.54 -2.32 -4.71
C TYR A 22 -5.07 -1.01 -5.33
N THR A 23 -5.99 -0.07 -5.40
CA THR A 23 -5.75 1.35 -5.68
C THR A 23 -6.15 2.16 -4.46
N CYS A 24 -5.36 3.16 -4.10
CA CYS A 24 -5.71 4.10 -3.04
C CYS A 24 -4.88 5.37 -3.12
N ASP A 25 -5.26 6.35 -2.31
CA ASP A 25 -4.47 7.53 -2.01
C ASP A 25 -3.86 7.38 -0.61
N ALA A 26 -2.53 7.30 -0.53
CA ALA A 26 -1.82 7.22 0.74
C ALA A 26 -1.53 8.62 1.29
N VAL A 27 -1.98 8.90 2.51
CA VAL A 27 -1.67 10.13 3.23
C VAL A 27 -0.41 9.92 4.05
N ILE A 28 0.64 10.67 3.74
CA ILE A 28 1.99 10.46 4.27
C ILE A 28 2.46 11.75 4.96
N GLU A 29 2.84 11.63 6.22
CA GLU A 29 3.52 12.67 6.97
C GLU A 29 5.02 12.63 6.69
N LEU A 30 5.49 13.65 5.97
CA LEU A 30 6.89 13.95 5.71
C LEU A 30 7.38 15.02 6.70
N PRO A 31 8.70 15.16 6.91
CA PRO A 31 9.23 16.16 7.85
C PRO A 31 8.79 17.61 7.58
N THR A 32 8.52 17.94 6.32
CA THR A 32 8.20 19.30 5.87
C THR A 32 6.73 19.54 5.54
N ALA A 33 5.96 18.48 5.33
CA ALA A 33 4.57 18.56 4.89
C ALA A 33 3.84 17.22 5.04
N THR A 34 2.51 17.25 4.98
CA THR A 34 1.70 16.06 4.71
C THR A 34 1.39 16.03 3.22
N GLU A 35 1.71 14.92 2.56
CA GLU A 35 1.43 14.72 1.15
C GLU A 35 0.47 13.55 0.92
N THR A 36 -0.37 13.67 -0.09
CA THR A 36 -1.24 12.59 -0.55
C THR A 36 -0.68 12.04 -1.86
N ALA A 37 -0.38 10.74 -1.89
CA ALA A 37 0.22 10.08 -3.03
C ALA A 37 -0.68 8.92 -3.50
N GLY A 38 -1.13 8.99 -4.75
CA GLY A 38 -1.83 7.87 -5.37
C GLY A 38 -0.90 6.67 -5.55
N ILE A 39 -1.31 5.51 -5.05
CA ILE A 39 -0.56 4.27 -5.16
C ILE A 39 -1.43 3.11 -5.68
N LEU A 40 -0.77 2.21 -6.40
CA LEU A 40 -1.23 0.86 -6.61
C LEU A 40 -0.37 -0.08 -5.80
N PHE A 41 -0.98 -1.04 -5.12
CA PHE A 41 -0.24 -2.09 -4.45
C PHE A 41 -0.86 -3.45 -4.65
N THR A 42 -0.02 -4.48 -4.58
CA THR A 42 -0.44 -5.88 -4.64
C THR A 42 -0.05 -6.59 -3.36
N ILE A 43 -0.87 -7.57 -2.97
CA ILE A 43 -0.57 -8.50 -1.89
C ILE A 43 -0.64 -9.91 -2.46
N GLU A 44 0.51 -10.58 -2.46
CA GLU A 44 0.66 -11.99 -2.83
C GLU A 44 0.99 -12.81 -1.58
N VAL A 45 0.37 -13.97 -1.42
CA VAL A 45 0.77 -14.93 -0.38
C VAL A 45 1.57 -16.03 -1.06
N ASN A 46 2.86 -16.11 -0.72
CA ASN A 46 3.70 -17.16 -1.28
C ASN A 46 3.36 -18.54 -0.67
N PRO A 47 3.87 -19.65 -1.22
CA PRO A 47 3.59 -21.00 -0.69
C PRO A 47 4.02 -21.22 0.77
N MET A 48 4.93 -20.41 1.30
CA MET A 48 5.37 -20.45 2.71
C MET A 48 4.50 -19.58 3.63
N GLY A 49 3.40 -19.01 3.12
CA GLY A 49 2.51 -18.12 3.87
C GLY A 49 3.05 -16.69 4.05
N LYS A 50 4.20 -16.36 3.46
CA LYS A 50 4.77 -15.01 3.52
C LYS A 50 4.00 -14.09 2.57
N ARG A 51 3.53 -12.97 3.11
CA ARG A 51 2.91 -11.89 2.34
C ARG A 51 4.01 -11.07 1.65
N ILE A 52 3.89 -10.93 0.34
CA ILE A 52 4.76 -10.11 -0.50
C ILE A 52 3.91 -8.92 -0.97
N ILE A 53 4.34 -7.71 -0.58
CA ILE A 53 3.66 -6.47 -0.94
C ILE A 53 4.51 -5.72 -1.96
N GLN A 54 3.95 -5.43 -3.13
CA GLN A 54 4.58 -4.58 -4.14
C GLN A 54 3.83 -3.26 -4.25
N ILE A 55 4.55 -2.14 -4.30
CA ILE A 55 3.98 -0.78 -4.30
C ILE A 55 4.53 0.02 -5.47
N THR A 56 3.60 0.63 -6.21
CA THR A 56 3.84 1.50 -7.36
C THR A 56 3.12 2.81 -7.14
N PHE A 57 3.82 3.94 -7.34
CA PHE A 57 3.19 5.26 -7.30
C PHE A 57 2.60 5.58 -8.66
N THR A 58 1.39 6.15 -8.69
CA THR A 58 0.73 6.58 -9.94
C THR A 58 1.39 7.82 -10.53
N LYS A 59 2.08 8.60 -9.70
CA LYS A 59 2.85 9.79 -10.06
C LYS A 59 4.18 9.83 -9.30
N PRO A 60 5.22 10.49 -9.82
CA PRO A 60 6.45 10.71 -9.08
C PRO A 60 6.16 11.54 -7.81
N ILE A 61 6.77 11.14 -6.69
CA ILE A 61 6.73 11.87 -5.43
C ILE A 61 8.01 12.69 -5.25
N ASN A 62 7.91 13.85 -4.60
CA ASN A 62 9.06 14.72 -4.35
C ASN A 62 9.79 14.36 -3.05
N TYR A 63 10.09 13.06 -2.87
CA TYR A 63 10.77 12.53 -1.69
C TYR A 63 11.51 11.23 -2.03
N PRO A 64 12.59 10.86 -1.31
CA PRO A 64 13.26 9.57 -1.52
C PRO A 64 12.30 8.37 -1.47
N LEU A 65 12.27 7.57 -2.54
CA LEU A 65 11.31 6.47 -2.70
C LEU A 65 11.49 5.33 -1.69
N LEU A 66 12.73 4.99 -1.36
CA LEU A 66 13.03 3.83 -0.50
C LEU A 66 12.39 3.94 0.90
N PRO A 67 12.58 5.04 1.67
CA PRO A 67 11.94 5.16 2.98
C PRO A 67 10.41 5.21 2.86
N VAL A 68 9.88 5.80 1.79
CA VAL A 68 8.42 5.86 1.53
C VAL A 68 7.83 4.48 1.31
N LYS A 69 8.44 3.70 0.42
CA LYS A 69 8.03 2.31 0.18
C LYS A 69 8.13 1.45 1.43
N LYS A 70 9.17 1.64 2.27
CA LYS A 70 9.32 0.90 3.51
C LYS A 70 8.18 1.18 4.49
N ALA A 71 7.87 2.46 4.76
CA ALA A 71 6.77 2.79 5.68
C ALA A 71 5.41 2.37 5.15
N LEU A 72 5.17 2.50 3.84
CA LEU A 72 3.94 2.01 3.20
C LEU A 72 3.82 0.49 3.33
N ASN A 73 4.92 -0.25 3.12
CA ASN A 73 4.91 -1.71 3.26
C ASN A 73 4.55 -2.14 4.69
N GLU A 74 5.16 -1.52 5.70
CA GLU A 74 4.88 -1.78 7.12
C GLU A 74 3.43 -1.43 7.49
N PHE A 75 2.92 -0.28 7.01
CA PHE A 75 1.54 0.14 7.24
C PHE A 75 0.54 -0.82 6.59
N ILE A 76 0.69 -1.09 5.29
CA ILE A 76 -0.22 -2.00 4.54
C ILE A 76 -0.20 -3.41 5.15
N LEU A 77 0.96 -3.91 5.56
CA LEU A 77 1.07 -5.21 6.21
C LEU A 77 0.28 -5.25 7.52
N THR A 78 0.34 -4.16 8.30
CA THR A 78 -0.42 -4.02 9.54
C THR A 78 -1.93 -4.03 9.26
N GLU A 79 -2.39 -3.20 8.31
CA GLU A 79 -3.81 -3.16 7.89
C GLU A 79 -4.32 -4.52 7.40
N GLU A 80 -3.51 -5.25 6.65
CA GLU A 80 -3.81 -6.60 6.16
C GLU A 80 -3.90 -7.63 7.30
N LEU A 81 -2.98 -7.57 8.27
CA LEU A 81 -2.98 -8.46 9.43
C LEU A 81 -4.17 -8.21 10.35
N GLU A 82 -4.61 -6.96 10.44
CA GLU A 82 -5.76 -6.55 11.25
C GLU A 82 -7.09 -6.66 10.49
N GLY A 83 -7.08 -7.10 9.23
CA GLY A 83 -8.28 -7.31 8.43
C GLY A 83 -9.00 -6.01 8.02
N ARG A 84 -8.31 -4.87 8.03
CA ARG A 84 -8.85 -3.55 7.67
C ARG A 84 -8.87 -3.29 6.17
N LEU A 85 -8.15 -4.08 5.37
CA LEU A 85 -8.24 -4.02 3.92
C LEU A 85 -9.52 -4.72 3.41
N PRO A 86 -10.17 -4.22 2.35
CA PRO A 86 -11.32 -4.88 1.72
C PRO A 86 -11.02 -6.34 1.33
N GLN A 87 -11.83 -7.28 1.82
CA GLN A 87 -11.61 -8.73 1.62
C GLN A 87 -12.54 -9.36 0.56
N CYS A 88 -13.59 -8.64 0.15
CA CYS A 88 -14.61 -9.11 -0.80
C CYS A 88 -14.39 -8.42 -2.15
#